data_AF-A0A933KKT6-F1
#
_entry.id   AF-A0A933KKT6-F1
#
_cell.length_a   1.000
_cell.length_b   1.000
_cell.length_c   1.000
_cell.angle_alpha   90.00
_cell.angle_beta   90.00
_cell.angle_gamma   90.00
#
_symmetry.space_group_name_H-M   'P 1'
#
loop_
_entity.id
_entity.type
_entity.pdbx_description
1 polymer ?
#
loop_
_entity_poly.entity_id
_entity_poly.type
_entity_poly.pdbx_seq_one_letter_code
_entity_poly.pdbx_strand_id
1 'polypeptide(L)'
;MFPDVLQGLQAFADLPALAQLPFVAIFAGLVGSFLNVCIWRIPRGESIVFPRSHCPNCNHVLEVPDLVPVLSYVCLRGRCRHCRTPFSPRYMLVELVLILIWSTALLWFGFSWAFAAVALTGVAAIGGTGIALMTRSLRRSSGGFTFISILLAMTLFAIFIGPFLDVLRTGWMGAVKNREYLIAFNLARERLEELRVMPVRAVRGDWEVYVHGRRLTDNIFLDEFGPLAKLGQNEKHFYENFSDVLTERTQFPESVQEKFARAYKRYYGREYQLYPAAYSGFARVTRVKEITDPSTPGITLQQITVRVTINTKLTKNRTIEVSGILSDRGL
;
A
#
# COMPACT_ATOMS: atom_id res chain seq x y z
N MET A 1 -8.93 -19.97 37.88
CA MET A 1 -9.62 -20.63 36.75
C MET A 1 -9.93 -19.66 35.60
N PHE A 2 -10.71 -18.59 35.80
CA PHE A 2 -10.92 -17.56 34.75
C PHE A 2 -9.68 -16.73 34.35
N PRO A 3 -8.82 -16.25 35.29
CA PRO A 3 -7.65 -15.47 34.90
C PRO A 3 -6.61 -16.29 34.12
N ASP A 4 -6.49 -17.59 34.41
CA ASP A 4 -5.55 -18.49 33.75
C ASP A 4 -5.94 -18.77 32.29
N VAL A 5 -7.24 -18.89 32.00
CA VAL A 5 -7.75 -19.05 30.63
C VAL A 5 -7.56 -17.77 29.83
N LEU A 6 -7.77 -16.60 30.45
CA LEU A 6 -7.59 -15.32 29.78
C LEU A 6 -6.11 -15.08 29.42
N GLN A 7 -5.19 -15.43 30.33
CA GLN A 7 -3.75 -15.41 30.07
C GLN A 7 -3.36 -16.38 28.96
N GLY A 8 -3.92 -17.59 28.93
CA GLY A 8 -3.67 -18.55 27.86
C GLY A 8 -4.16 -18.07 26.48
N LEU A 9 -5.32 -17.41 26.43
CA LEU A 9 -5.84 -16.81 25.20
C LEU A 9 -5.00 -15.62 24.73
N GLN A 10 -4.51 -14.80 25.65
CA GLN A 10 -3.58 -13.71 25.33
C GLN A 10 -2.26 -14.26 24.78
N ALA A 11 -1.66 -15.25 25.45
CA ALA A 11 -0.45 -15.89 24.98
C ALA A 11 -0.62 -16.54 23.59
N PHE A 12 -1.79 -17.12 23.30
CA PHE A 12 -2.10 -17.62 21.96
C PHE A 12 -2.25 -16.49 20.94
N ALA A 13 -2.94 -15.40 21.30
CA ALA A 13 -3.14 -14.25 20.42
C ALA A 13 -1.82 -13.55 20.03
N ASP A 14 -0.83 -13.59 20.92
CA ASP A 14 0.50 -13.01 20.69
C ASP A 14 1.40 -13.85 19.76
N LEU A 15 1.02 -15.10 19.45
CA LEU A 15 1.74 -15.92 18.48
C LEU A 15 1.63 -15.34 17.05
N PRO A 16 2.64 -15.56 16.19
CA PRO A 16 2.52 -15.20 14.79
C PRO A 16 1.37 -15.99 14.12
N ALA A 17 0.65 -15.36 13.20
CA ALA A 17 -0.54 -15.96 12.55
C ALA A 17 -0.26 -17.34 11.93
N LEU A 18 0.95 -17.58 11.43
CA LEU A 18 1.37 -18.87 10.88
C LEU A 18 1.37 -20.00 11.93
N ALA A 19 1.72 -19.70 13.18
CA ALA A 19 1.72 -20.68 14.27
C ALA A 19 0.30 -20.97 14.78
N GLN A 20 -0.62 -20.01 14.68
CA GLN A 20 -2.03 -20.16 15.05
C GLN A 20 -2.84 -20.94 13.99
N LEU A 21 -2.41 -20.87 12.73
CA LEU A 21 -3.10 -21.43 11.57
C LEU A 21 -3.49 -22.92 11.69
N PRO A 22 -2.61 -23.86 12.11
CA PRO A 22 -3.01 -25.26 12.24
C PRO A 22 -4.12 -25.46 13.29
N PHE A 23 -4.05 -24.75 14.41
CA PHE A 23 -5.07 -24.84 15.47
C PHE A 23 -6.42 -24.33 14.98
N VAL A 24 -6.42 -23.17 14.32
CA VAL A 24 -7.64 -22.57 13.75
C VAL A 24 -8.22 -23.45 12.64
N ALA A 25 -7.38 -24.02 11.76
CA ALA A 25 -7.84 -24.90 10.71
C ALA A 25 -8.47 -26.19 11.26
N ILE A 26 -7.84 -26.83 12.25
CA ILE A 26 -8.41 -28.03 12.91
C ILE A 26 -9.74 -27.68 13.56
N PHE A 27 -9.79 -26.59 14.33
CA PHE A 27 -11.01 -26.19 15.03
C PHE A 27 -12.14 -25.82 14.05
N ALA A 28 -11.82 -25.09 12.97
CA ALA A 28 -12.78 -24.80 11.90
C ALA A 28 -13.29 -26.08 11.23
N GLY A 29 -12.41 -27.06 10.99
CA GLY A 29 -12.82 -28.38 10.49
C GLY A 29 -13.80 -29.10 11.42
N LEU A 30 -13.53 -29.08 12.73
CA LEU A 30 -14.42 -29.68 13.74
C LEU A 30 -15.79 -29.01 13.76
N VAL A 31 -15.83 -27.67 13.73
CA VAL A 31 -17.07 -26.89 13.63
C VAL A 31 -17.81 -27.21 12.33
N GLY A 32 -17.10 -27.33 11.22
CA GLY A 32 -17.69 -27.70 9.92
C GLY A 32 -18.29 -29.10 9.93
N SER A 33 -17.63 -30.05 10.59
CA SER A 33 -18.14 -31.42 10.71
C SER A 33 -19.40 -31.48 11.59
N PHE A 34 -19.43 -30.74 12.70
CA PHE A 34 -20.65 -30.56 13.49
C PHE A 34 -21.76 -29.88 12.69
N LEU A 35 -21.42 -28.90 11.85
CA LEU A 35 -22.38 -28.20 11.00
C LEU A 35 -23.06 -29.14 10.01
N ASN A 36 -22.34 -30.13 9.47
CA ASN A 36 -22.91 -31.18 8.63
C ASN A 36 -23.98 -32.01 9.36
N VAL A 37 -23.77 -32.31 10.65
CA VAL A 37 -24.77 -32.99 11.50
C VAL A 37 -26.02 -32.12 11.64
N CYS A 38 -25.86 -30.84 11.98
CA CYS A 38 -26.96 -29.88 12.10
C CYS A 38 -27.76 -29.75 10.79
N ILE A 39 -27.06 -29.61 9.67
CA ILE A 39 -27.63 -29.51 8.32
C ILE A 39 -28.48 -30.75 7.97
N TRP A 40 -28.05 -31.94 8.39
CA TRP A 40 -28.75 -33.18 8.09
C TRP A 40 -29.96 -33.40 9.01
N ARG A 41 -29.79 -33.17 10.32
CA ARG A 41 -30.74 -33.57 11.36
C ARG A 41 -31.84 -32.56 11.62
N ILE A 42 -31.53 -31.26 11.64
CA ILE A 42 -32.50 -30.19 11.95
C ILE A 42 -33.71 -30.20 11.00
N PRO A 43 -33.54 -30.28 9.66
CA PRO A 43 -34.67 -30.36 8.74
C PRO A 43 -35.56 -31.59 8.92
N ARG A 44 -35.05 -32.65 9.56
CA ARG A 44 -35.74 -33.92 9.80
C ARG A 44 -36.35 -34.02 11.19
N GLY A 45 -36.14 -33.03 12.06
CA GLY A 45 -36.54 -33.09 13.46
C GLY A 45 -35.76 -34.12 14.27
N GLU A 46 -34.61 -34.58 13.79
CA GLU A 46 -33.75 -35.53 14.51
C GLU A 46 -32.91 -34.81 15.57
N SER A 47 -32.56 -35.51 16.66
CA SER A 47 -31.70 -34.95 17.71
C SER A 47 -30.25 -34.77 17.22
N ILE A 48 -29.67 -33.60 17.48
CA ILE A 48 -28.27 -33.29 17.14
C ILE A 48 -27.25 -33.93 18.09
N VAL A 49 -27.69 -34.40 19.26
CA VAL A 49 -26.80 -34.96 20.30
C VAL A 49 -26.77 -36.49 20.24
N PHE A 50 -27.90 -37.13 19.96
CA PHE A 50 -28.04 -38.60 19.97
C PHE A 50 -28.88 -39.08 18.79
N PRO A 51 -28.55 -40.20 18.12
CA PRO A 51 -27.41 -41.09 18.34
C PRO A 51 -26.09 -40.56 17.76
N ARG A 52 -24.98 -41.27 18.01
CA ARG A 52 -23.66 -40.99 17.42
C ARG A 52 -23.71 -40.99 15.88
N SER A 53 -22.73 -40.33 15.26
CA SER A 53 -22.54 -40.37 13.81
C SER A 53 -22.37 -41.80 13.32
N HIS A 54 -23.15 -42.19 12.31
CA HIS A 54 -23.17 -43.54 11.76
C HIS A 54 -23.26 -43.48 10.23
N CYS A 55 -22.83 -44.55 9.57
CA CYS A 55 -23.01 -44.68 8.14
C CYS A 55 -24.50 -44.92 7.80
N PRO A 56 -25.11 -44.17 6.88
CA PRO A 56 -26.53 -44.32 6.56
C PRO A 56 -26.87 -45.65 5.86
N ASN A 57 -25.87 -46.38 5.34
CA ASN A 57 -26.10 -47.65 4.63
C ASN A 57 -25.88 -48.87 5.52
N CYS A 58 -24.75 -48.95 6.24
CA CYS A 58 -24.44 -50.11 7.08
C CYS A 58 -24.73 -49.91 8.57
N ASN A 59 -25.18 -48.72 8.96
CA ASN A 59 -25.47 -48.33 10.33
C ASN A 59 -24.30 -48.48 11.32
N HIS A 60 -23.08 -48.70 10.83
CA HIS A 60 -21.89 -48.77 11.66
C HIS A 60 -21.60 -47.40 12.25
N VAL A 61 -21.35 -47.36 13.57
CA VAL A 61 -20.99 -46.15 14.30
C VAL A 61 -19.59 -45.72 13.86
N LEU A 62 -19.43 -44.47 13.46
CA LEU A 62 -18.15 -43.94 12.99
C LEU A 62 -17.19 -43.75 14.17
N GLU A 63 -15.95 -44.20 14.00
CA GLU A 63 -14.90 -44.05 14.99
C GLU A 63 -14.21 -42.68 14.85
N VAL A 64 -13.42 -42.30 15.87
CA VAL A 64 -12.64 -41.05 15.87
C VAL A 64 -11.83 -40.81 14.57
N PRO A 65 -11.10 -41.80 14.00
CA PRO A 65 -10.37 -41.59 12.74
C PRO A 65 -11.28 -41.32 11.53
N ASP A 66 -12.54 -41.74 11.56
CA ASP A 66 -13.50 -41.47 10.49
C ASP A 66 -14.10 -40.05 10.60
N LEU A 67 -13.95 -39.40 11.75
CA LEU A 67 -14.46 -38.05 12.05
C LEU A 67 -13.41 -36.95 11.87
N VAL A 68 -12.17 -37.28 11.46
CA VAL A 68 -11.12 -36.28 11.20
C VAL A 68 -11.50 -35.46 9.96
N PRO A 69 -11.80 -34.15 10.10
CA PRO A 69 -12.36 -33.33 9.03
C PRO A 69 -11.46 -33.31 7.79
N VAL A 70 -12.05 -33.42 6.60
CA VAL A 70 -11.41 -33.48 5.26
C VAL A 70 -10.48 -34.69 5.07
N LEU A 71 -9.61 -34.99 6.04
CA LEU A 71 -8.59 -36.02 5.98
C LEU A 71 -9.21 -37.41 5.88
N SER A 72 -10.24 -37.71 6.69
CA SER A 72 -10.92 -39.02 6.65
C SER A 72 -11.58 -39.25 5.29
N TYR A 73 -12.19 -38.22 4.71
CA TYR A 73 -12.81 -38.28 3.39
C TYR A 73 -11.77 -38.53 2.29
N VAL A 74 -10.64 -37.83 2.30
CA VAL A 74 -9.58 -38.01 1.31
C VAL A 74 -8.93 -39.38 1.43
N CYS A 75 -8.55 -39.80 2.63
CA CYS A 75 -7.92 -41.10 2.87
C CYS A 75 -8.85 -42.28 2.51
N LEU A 76 -10.14 -42.16 2.79
CA LEU A 76 -11.13 -43.18 2.45
C LEU A 76 -11.70 -43.04 1.03
N ARG A 77 -11.17 -42.09 0.23
CA ARG A 77 -11.62 -41.77 -1.14
C ARG A 77 -13.13 -41.51 -1.24
N GLY A 78 -13.67 -40.85 -0.22
CA GLY A 78 -15.09 -40.52 -0.09
C GLY A 78 -15.99 -41.73 0.08
N ARG A 79 -15.49 -42.84 0.64
CA ARG A 79 -16.28 -44.08 0.84
C ARG A 79 -16.25 -44.51 2.29
N CYS A 80 -17.30 -45.20 2.75
CA CYS A 80 -17.29 -45.82 4.07
C CYS A 80 -16.23 -46.92 4.16
N ARG A 81 -15.48 -46.99 5.27
CA ARG A 81 -14.45 -48.01 5.52
C ARG A 81 -14.99 -49.44 5.46
N HIS A 82 -16.22 -49.66 5.94
CA HIS A 82 -16.82 -50.99 6.07
C HIS A 82 -17.63 -51.40 4.83
N CYS A 83 -18.58 -50.56 4.39
CA CYS A 83 -19.50 -50.91 3.31
C CYS A 83 -19.14 -50.31 1.94
N ARG A 84 -18.06 -49.52 1.86
CA ARG A 84 -17.56 -48.84 0.64
C ARG A 84 -18.58 -47.95 -0.09
N THR A 85 -19.73 -47.68 0.55
CA THR A 85 -20.75 -46.78 0.00
C THR A 85 -20.19 -45.36 -0.06
N PRO A 86 -20.37 -44.64 -1.17
CA PRO A 86 -19.86 -43.28 -1.30
C PRO A 86 -20.58 -42.31 -0.36
N PHE A 87 -19.81 -41.47 0.31
CA PHE A 87 -20.31 -40.28 1.01
C PHE A 87 -20.46 -39.13 0.02
N SER A 88 -21.42 -38.24 0.27
CA SER A 88 -21.61 -37.06 -0.56
C SER A 88 -20.40 -36.11 -0.44
N PRO A 89 -19.88 -35.55 -1.55
CA PRO A 89 -18.83 -34.53 -1.51
C PRO A 89 -19.20 -33.28 -0.68
N ARG A 90 -20.50 -33.05 -0.46
CA ARG A 90 -21.02 -31.97 0.38
C ARG A 90 -20.37 -31.92 1.76
N TYR A 91 -20.17 -33.07 2.39
CA TYR A 91 -19.61 -33.13 3.75
C TYR A 91 -18.19 -32.53 3.78
N MET A 92 -17.34 -32.97 2.85
CA MET A 92 -15.98 -32.45 2.67
C MET A 92 -15.99 -30.96 2.28
N LEU A 93 -16.88 -30.54 1.38
CA LEU A 93 -16.95 -29.15 0.93
C LEU A 93 -17.31 -28.18 2.07
N VAL A 94 -18.26 -28.54 2.93
CA VAL A 94 -18.63 -27.70 4.08
C VAL A 94 -17.45 -27.52 5.04
N GLU A 95 -16.73 -28.60 5.33
CA GLU A 95 -15.54 -28.57 6.18
C GLU A 95 -14.43 -27.72 5.55
N LEU A 96 -14.12 -27.96 4.27
CA LEU A 96 -13.08 -27.24 3.54
C LEU A 96 -13.37 -25.74 3.42
N VAL A 97 -14.62 -25.37 3.11
CA VAL A 97 -15.02 -23.96 2.98
C VAL A 97 -14.90 -23.25 4.33
N LEU A 98 -15.30 -23.89 5.44
CA LEU A 98 -15.17 -23.27 6.75
C LEU A 98 -13.71 -23.13 7.18
N ILE A 99 -12.87 -24.15 6.92
CA ILE A 99 -11.41 -24.07 7.09
C ILE A 99 -10.84 -22.90 6.30
N LEU A 100 -11.20 -22.77 5.02
CA LEU A 100 -10.69 -21.71 4.16
C LEU A 100 -11.12 -20.32 4.65
N ILE A 101 -12.39 -20.14 5.03
CA ILE A 101 -12.89 -18.85 5.54
C ILE A 101 -12.16 -18.47 6.83
N TRP A 102 -12.00 -19.40 7.77
CA TRP A 102 -11.38 -19.10 9.06
C TRP A 102 -9.88 -18.88 8.92
N SER A 103 -9.17 -19.70 8.15
CA SER A 103 -7.74 -19.53 7.89
C SER A 103 -7.44 -18.24 7.13
N THR A 104 -8.24 -17.88 6.13
CA THR A 104 -8.08 -16.59 5.45
C THR A 104 -8.40 -15.42 6.38
N ALA A 105 -9.51 -15.46 7.13
CA ALA A 105 -9.82 -14.42 8.11
C ALA A 105 -8.70 -14.23 9.14
N LEU A 106 -8.07 -15.32 9.60
CA LEU A 106 -6.93 -15.26 10.53
C LEU A 106 -5.72 -14.56 9.91
N LEU A 107 -5.37 -14.90 8.67
CA LEU A 107 -4.22 -14.29 7.98
C LEU A 107 -4.42 -12.79 7.70
N TRP A 108 -5.66 -12.36 7.54
CA TRP A 108 -6.01 -10.97 7.23
C TRP A 108 -6.21 -10.11 8.48
N PHE A 109 -6.95 -10.60 9.46
CA PHE A 109 -7.36 -9.83 10.63
C PHE A 109 -6.54 -10.16 11.89
N GLY A 110 -5.67 -11.18 11.83
CA GLY A 110 -5.07 -11.77 13.02
C GLY A 110 -6.11 -12.40 13.94
N PHE A 111 -5.66 -12.91 15.09
CA PHE A 111 -6.57 -13.38 16.13
C PHE A 111 -7.23 -12.19 16.85
N SER A 112 -8.29 -11.66 16.26
CA SER A 112 -8.98 -10.42 16.68
C SER A 112 -10.50 -10.57 16.72
N TRP A 113 -11.19 -9.54 17.26
CA TRP A 113 -12.66 -9.48 17.24
C TRP A 113 -13.23 -9.49 15.82
N ALA A 114 -12.52 -8.91 14.85
CA ALA A 114 -12.92 -8.96 13.44
C ALA A 114 -12.87 -10.40 12.89
N PHE A 115 -11.82 -11.16 13.23
CA PHE A 115 -11.75 -12.59 12.93
C PHE A 115 -12.93 -13.35 13.54
N ALA A 116 -13.23 -13.14 14.83
CA ALA A 116 -14.34 -13.80 15.50
C ALA A 116 -15.69 -13.51 14.83
N ALA A 117 -15.93 -12.26 14.43
CA ALA A 117 -17.16 -11.87 13.72
C ALA A 117 -17.29 -12.58 12.36
N VAL A 118 -16.22 -12.65 11.57
CA VAL A 118 -16.21 -13.36 10.27
C VAL A 118 -16.41 -14.86 10.47
N ALA A 119 -15.73 -15.45 11.46
CA ALA A 119 -15.83 -16.86 11.79
C ALA A 119 -17.27 -17.26 12.16
N LEU A 120 -17.91 -16.51 13.07
CA LEU A 120 -19.30 -16.74 13.49
C LEU A 120 -20.29 -16.54 12.35
N THR A 121 -20.11 -15.49 11.55
CA THR A 121 -20.97 -15.21 10.39
C THR A 121 -20.85 -16.32 9.35
N GLY A 122 -19.64 -16.81 9.09
CA GLY A 122 -19.39 -17.95 8.20
C GLY A 122 -20.12 -19.22 8.63
N VAL A 123 -20.10 -19.55 9.93
CA VAL A 123 -20.85 -20.70 10.48
C VAL A 123 -22.35 -20.53 10.29
N ALA A 124 -22.89 -19.37 10.66
CA ALA A 124 -24.33 -19.10 10.53
C ALA A 124 -24.78 -19.16 9.06
N ALA A 125 -23.97 -18.58 8.16
CA ALA A 125 -24.25 -18.50 6.73
C ALA A 125 -24.22 -19.88 6.05
N ILE A 126 -23.18 -20.68 6.30
CA ILE A 126 -23.06 -22.03 5.72
C ILE A 126 -24.11 -22.96 6.32
N GLY A 127 -24.28 -22.94 7.65
CA GLY A 127 -25.21 -23.79 8.37
C GLY A 127 -26.64 -23.55 7.94
N GLY A 128 -27.07 -22.29 8.01
CA GLY A 128 -28.43 -21.91 7.66
C GLY A 128 -28.74 -22.11 6.17
N THR A 129 -27.79 -21.85 5.27
CA THR A 129 -27.96 -22.17 3.84
C THR A 129 -28.09 -23.67 3.64
N GLY A 130 -27.25 -24.47 4.30
CA GLY A 130 -27.28 -25.92 4.22
C GLY A 130 -28.60 -26.51 4.73
N ILE A 131 -29.09 -26.02 5.87
CA ILE A 131 -30.40 -26.39 6.44
C ILE A 131 -31.51 -26.02 5.45
N ALA A 132 -31.53 -24.79 4.96
CA ALA A 132 -32.59 -24.32 4.08
C ALA A 132 -32.62 -25.07 2.73
N LEU A 133 -31.47 -25.36 2.12
CA LEU A 133 -31.38 -26.20 0.93
C LEU A 133 -31.87 -27.62 1.20
N MET A 134 -31.54 -28.17 2.36
CA MET A 134 -31.97 -29.52 2.74
C MET A 134 -33.49 -29.57 2.98
N THR A 135 -34.05 -28.58 3.68
CA THR A 135 -35.50 -28.43 3.86
C THR A 135 -36.21 -28.27 2.51
N ARG A 136 -35.64 -27.54 1.54
CA ARG A 136 -36.20 -27.42 0.19
C ARG A 136 -36.20 -28.75 -0.56
N SER A 137 -35.10 -29.49 -0.47
CA SER A 137 -34.99 -30.83 -1.06
C SER A 137 -36.06 -31.77 -0.49
N LEU A 138 -36.27 -31.71 0.83
CA LEU A 138 -37.33 -32.49 1.50
C LEU A 138 -38.74 -32.02 1.14
N ARG A 139 -38.98 -30.71 1.03
CA ARG A 139 -40.32 -30.12 0.82
C ARG A 139 -40.67 -29.88 -0.66
N ARG A 140 -39.80 -30.29 -1.60
CA ARG A 140 -39.94 -30.15 -3.07
C ARG A 140 -40.48 -28.77 -3.49
N SER A 141 -39.95 -27.71 -2.87
CA SER A 141 -40.44 -26.34 -3.01
C SER A 141 -39.49 -25.51 -3.87
N SER A 142 -40.01 -24.91 -4.95
CA SER A 142 -39.31 -23.96 -5.81
C SER A 142 -39.46 -22.53 -5.25
N GLY A 143 -38.48 -22.03 -4.51
CA GLY A 143 -38.46 -20.66 -4.01
C GLY A 143 -37.05 -20.06 -4.04
N GLY A 144 -36.94 -18.77 -4.35
CA GLY A 144 -35.71 -18.00 -4.66
C GLY A 144 -34.62 -17.96 -3.58
N PHE A 145 -33.70 -16.99 -3.64
CA PHE A 145 -32.57 -16.91 -2.70
C PHE A 145 -33.04 -16.85 -1.24
N THR A 146 -32.40 -17.62 -0.35
CA THR A 146 -32.68 -17.53 1.10
C THR A 146 -31.98 -16.29 1.68
N PHE A 147 -32.56 -15.67 2.71
CA PHE A 147 -31.90 -14.59 3.47
C PHE A 147 -30.46 -14.97 3.89
N ILE A 148 -30.26 -16.25 4.21
CA ILE A 148 -28.97 -16.80 4.62
C ILE A 148 -27.99 -16.89 3.44
N SER A 149 -28.44 -17.24 2.24
CA SER A 149 -27.60 -17.20 1.03
C SER A 149 -27.16 -15.78 0.66
N ILE A 150 -28.00 -14.78 0.94
CA ILE A 150 -27.65 -13.36 0.77
C ILE A 150 -26.58 -12.96 1.78
N LEU A 151 -26.74 -13.33 3.05
CA LEU A 151 -25.72 -13.12 4.09
C LEU A 151 -24.38 -13.79 3.73
N LEU A 152 -24.40 -15.04 3.27
CA LEU A 152 -23.20 -15.73 2.80
C LEU A 152 -22.52 -14.98 1.65
N ALA A 153 -23.30 -14.55 0.66
CA ALA A 153 -22.78 -13.79 -0.48
C ALA A 153 -22.17 -12.45 -0.02
N MET A 154 -22.81 -11.75 0.92
CA MET A 154 -22.29 -10.50 1.49
C MET A 154 -21.01 -10.72 2.29
N THR A 155 -20.92 -11.80 3.07
CA THR A 155 -19.70 -12.14 3.83
C THR A 155 -18.55 -12.51 2.89
N LEU A 156 -18.81 -13.35 1.88
CA LEU A 156 -17.80 -13.69 0.88
C LEU A 156 -17.37 -12.45 0.09
N PHE A 157 -18.31 -11.59 -0.31
CA PHE A 157 -18.00 -10.33 -0.97
C PHE A 157 -17.16 -9.40 -0.09
N ALA A 158 -17.47 -9.29 1.20
CA ALA A 158 -16.68 -8.49 2.15
C ALA A 158 -15.23 -9.01 2.29
N ILE A 159 -15.04 -10.33 2.33
CA ILE A 159 -13.72 -10.96 2.38
C ILE A 159 -12.94 -10.69 1.09
N PHE A 160 -13.59 -10.76 -0.08
CA PHE A 160 -12.94 -10.55 -1.38
C PHE A 160 -12.70 -9.08 -1.73
N ILE A 161 -13.57 -8.17 -1.30
CA ILE A 161 -13.46 -6.75 -1.67
C ILE A 161 -12.39 -6.01 -0.87
N GLY A 162 -12.13 -6.40 0.38
CA GLY A 162 -11.08 -5.81 1.21
C GLY A 162 -9.70 -5.76 0.52
N PRO A 163 -9.15 -6.91 0.07
CA PRO A 163 -7.89 -6.96 -0.66
C PRO A 163 -7.87 -6.06 -1.90
N PHE A 164 -8.95 -6.08 -2.67
CA PHE A 164 -9.06 -5.30 -3.90
C PHE A 164 -9.08 -3.79 -3.64
N LEU A 165 -9.83 -3.35 -2.63
CA LEU A 165 -9.86 -1.95 -2.21
C LEU A 165 -8.52 -1.48 -1.67
N ASP A 166 -7.79 -2.34 -0.96
CA ASP A 166 -6.48 -1.97 -0.42
C ASP A 166 -5.42 -1.85 -1.51
N VAL A 167 -5.47 -2.70 -2.55
CA VAL A 167 -4.65 -2.55 -3.77
C VAL A 167 -4.98 -1.24 -4.49
N LEU A 168 -6.26 -0.90 -4.67
CA LEU A 168 -6.65 0.37 -5.29
C LEU A 168 -6.20 1.57 -4.45
N ARG A 169 -6.35 1.50 -3.13
CA ARG A 169 -5.95 2.56 -2.20
C ARG A 169 -4.44 2.77 -2.23
N THR A 170 -3.66 1.69 -2.15
CA THR A 170 -2.18 1.76 -2.18
C THR A 170 -1.68 2.24 -3.55
N GLY A 171 -2.27 1.76 -4.65
CA GLY A 171 -1.98 2.23 -6.00
C GLY A 171 -2.28 3.72 -6.18
N TRP A 172 -3.44 4.18 -5.73
CA TRP A 172 -3.83 5.59 -5.79
C TRP A 172 -2.90 6.48 -4.96
N MET A 173 -2.63 6.11 -3.70
CA MET A 173 -1.69 6.86 -2.85
C MET A 173 -0.28 6.88 -3.44
N GLY A 174 0.15 5.78 -4.06
CA GLY A 174 1.43 5.69 -4.77
C GLY A 174 1.48 6.64 -5.97
N ALA A 175 0.44 6.65 -6.81
CA ALA A 175 0.34 7.53 -7.97
C ALA A 175 0.35 9.01 -7.57
N VAL A 176 -0.40 9.38 -6.53
CA VAL A 176 -0.44 10.76 -6.02
C VAL A 176 0.92 11.20 -5.46
N LYS A 177 1.58 10.34 -4.65
CA LYS A 177 2.93 10.64 -4.15
C LYS A 177 3.94 10.78 -5.30
N ASN A 178 3.91 9.87 -6.26
CA ASN A 178 4.83 9.88 -7.40
C ASN A 178 4.65 11.11 -8.30
N ARG A 179 3.46 11.71 -8.37
CA ARG A 179 3.23 12.93 -9.13
C ARG A 179 4.16 14.07 -8.69
N GLU A 180 4.32 14.29 -7.38
CA GLU A 180 5.19 15.35 -6.86
C GLU A 180 6.67 15.07 -7.17
N TYR A 181 7.07 13.81 -7.08
CA TYR A 181 8.41 13.36 -7.49
C TYR A 181 8.67 13.60 -8.98
N LEU A 182 7.71 13.28 -9.84
CA LEU A 182 7.82 13.46 -11.28
C LEU A 182 7.99 14.95 -11.62
N ILE A 183 7.21 15.82 -10.98
CA ILE A 183 7.32 17.27 -11.14
C ILE A 183 8.70 17.76 -10.70
N ALA A 184 9.16 17.36 -9.51
CA ALA A 184 10.46 17.76 -9.00
C ALA A 184 11.62 17.25 -9.87
N PHE A 185 11.53 16.02 -10.38
CA PHE A 185 12.50 15.47 -11.32
C PHE A 185 12.51 16.23 -12.65
N ASN A 186 11.33 16.56 -13.20
CA ASN A 186 11.22 17.34 -14.43
C ASN A 186 11.78 18.76 -14.26
N LEU A 187 11.54 19.41 -13.12
CA LEU A 187 12.16 20.71 -12.79
C LEU A 187 13.69 20.61 -12.74
N ALA A 188 14.23 19.55 -12.14
CA ALA A 188 15.67 19.35 -12.08
C ALA A 188 16.27 19.12 -13.48
N ARG A 189 15.60 18.28 -14.28
CA ARG A 189 16.01 17.95 -15.65
C ARG A 189 15.94 19.17 -16.57
N GLU A 190 14.87 19.94 -16.51
CA GLU A 190 14.70 21.19 -17.27
C GLU A 190 15.90 22.12 -17.04
N ARG A 191 16.31 22.29 -15.78
CA ARG A 191 17.46 23.13 -15.41
C ARG A 191 18.77 22.56 -15.95
N LEU A 192 18.98 21.24 -15.86
CA LEU A 192 20.16 20.61 -16.44
C LEU A 192 20.23 20.78 -17.97
N GLU A 193 19.10 20.66 -18.67
CA GLU A 193 19.05 20.87 -20.12
C GLU A 193 19.25 22.35 -20.51
N GLU A 194 18.80 23.29 -19.69
CA GLU A 194 19.13 24.71 -19.86
C GLU A 194 20.63 24.98 -19.70
N LEU A 195 21.28 24.36 -18.72
CA LEU A 195 22.72 24.54 -18.51
C LEU A 195 23.56 23.82 -19.58
N ARG A 196 23.03 22.74 -20.15
CA ARG A 196 23.68 21.95 -21.20
C ARG A 196 23.95 22.73 -22.48
N VAL A 197 23.10 23.70 -22.82
CA VAL A 197 23.27 24.48 -24.06
C VAL A 197 24.29 25.62 -23.93
N MET A 198 24.78 25.88 -22.71
CA MET A 198 25.76 26.92 -22.44
C MET A 198 27.20 26.40 -22.56
N PRO A 199 28.17 27.26 -22.93
CA PRO A 199 29.57 26.88 -22.90
C PRO A 199 30.00 26.60 -21.46
N VAL A 200 30.72 25.49 -21.23
CA VAL A 200 31.05 24.97 -19.89
C VAL A 200 31.67 26.03 -18.98
N ARG A 201 32.59 26.84 -19.49
CA ARG A 201 33.26 27.90 -18.72
C ARG A 201 32.33 29.03 -18.27
N ALA A 202 31.19 29.20 -18.93
CA ALA A 202 30.19 30.20 -18.56
C ALA A 202 29.22 29.69 -17.51
N VAL A 203 29.09 28.37 -17.31
CA VAL A 203 28.17 27.75 -16.35
C VAL A 203 28.63 28.07 -14.91
N ARG A 204 27.68 28.57 -14.11
CA ARG A 204 27.86 29.08 -12.75
C ARG A 204 26.70 28.63 -11.88
N GLY A 205 26.95 28.53 -10.57
CA GLY A 205 25.90 28.20 -9.58
C GLY A 205 24.95 29.37 -9.35
N ASP A 206 23.75 29.11 -8.83
CA ASP A 206 22.75 30.17 -8.61
C ASP A 206 23.25 31.26 -7.63
N TRP A 207 24.06 30.88 -6.64
CA TRP A 207 24.70 31.83 -5.74
C TRP A 207 25.61 32.82 -6.50
N GLU A 208 26.39 32.33 -7.45
CA GLU A 208 27.30 33.14 -8.27
C GLU A 208 26.53 34.04 -9.24
N VAL A 209 25.39 33.55 -9.75
CA VAL A 209 24.55 34.31 -10.69
C VAL A 209 23.79 35.45 -9.99
N TYR A 210 23.20 35.18 -8.82
CA TYR A 210 22.27 36.12 -8.18
C TYR A 210 22.86 36.92 -7.01
N VAL A 211 23.97 36.45 -6.42
CA VAL A 211 24.56 37.06 -5.21
C VAL A 211 26.01 37.49 -5.47
N HIS A 212 26.82 36.61 -6.05
CA HIS A 212 28.26 36.83 -6.23
C HIS A 212 28.64 37.12 -7.70
N GLY A 213 28.01 38.15 -8.27
CA GLY A 213 28.32 38.64 -9.61
C GLY A 213 29.68 39.38 -9.70
N ARG A 214 30.03 39.90 -10.88
CA ARG A 214 31.32 40.58 -11.09
C ARG A 214 31.42 41.92 -10.37
N ARG A 215 30.28 42.54 -10.03
CA ARG A 215 30.20 43.80 -9.27
C ARG A 215 29.38 43.57 -8.00
N LEU A 216 29.69 44.32 -6.95
CA LEU A 216 28.92 44.29 -5.69
C LEU A 216 27.43 44.63 -5.92
N THR A 217 27.12 45.43 -6.95
CA THR A 217 25.77 45.82 -7.36
C THR A 217 24.98 44.72 -8.07
N ASP A 218 25.59 43.57 -8.35
CA ASP A 218 24.91 42.42 -8.98
C ASP A 218 24.13 41.57 -7.95
N ASN A 219 24.33 41.79 -6.64
CA ASN A 219 23.59 41.09 -5.60
C ASN A 219 22.13 41.57 -5.55
N ILE A 220 21.20 40.70 -5.94
CA ILE A 220 19.77 41.05 -6.03
C ILE A 220 19.12 41.26 -4.64
N PHE A 221 19.76 40.80 -3.57
CA PHE A 221 19.27 40.87 -2.19
C PHE A 221 19.98 41.96 -1.36
N LEU A 222 20.84 42.78 -1.96
CA LEU A 222 21.66 43.76 -1.23
C LEU A 222 20.82 44.81 -0.48
N ASP A 223 19.71 45.26 -1.09
CA ASP A 223 18.83 46.31 -0.55
C ASP A 223 17.65 45.74 0.26
N GLU A 224 17.56 44.42 0.41
CA GLU A 224 16.45 43.76 1.07
C GLU A 224 16.71 43.61 2.58
N PHE A 225 15.64 43.46 3.36
CA PHE A 225 15.71 43.35 4.82
C PHE A 225 15.23 41.98 5.31
N GLY A 226 15.53 41.65 6.58
CA GLY A 226 15.00 40.46 7.24
C GLY A 226 15.54 39.14 6.66
N PRO A 227 14.69 38.11 6.45
CA PRO A 227 15.13 36.82 5.90
C PRO A 227 15.73 36.92 4.49
N LEU A 228 15.29 37.88 3.67
CA LEU A 228 15.78 38.07 2.30
C LEU A 228 17.20 38.60 2.26
N ALA A 229 17.56 39.52 3.17
CA ALA A 229 18.93 40.01 3.31
C ALA A 229 19.94 38.87 3.56
N LYS A 230 19.52 37.86 4.34
CA LYS A 230 20.37 36.69 4.67
C LYS A 230 20.68 35.84 3.44
N LEU A 231 19.78 35.81 2.44
CA LEU A 231 20.04 35.15 1.16
C LEU A 231 21.19 35.80 0.40
N GLY A 232 21.46 37.09 0.60
CA GLY A 232 22.56 37.80 -0.04
C GLY A 232 23.89 37.74 0.72
N GLN A 233 23.91 37.19 1.94
CA GLN A 233 25.06 37.27 2.85
C GLN A 233 25.67 35.89 3.20
N ASN A 234 24.85 34.83 3.21
CA ASN A 234 25.28 33.50 3.62
C ASN A 234 24.96 32.45 2.56
N GLU A 235 26.00 31.88 1.95
CA GLU A 235 25.89 30.87 0.89
C GLU A 235 25.10 29.64 1.34
N LYS A 236 25.36 29.14 2.57
CA LYS A 236 24.63 27.99 3.11
C LYS A 236 23.14 28.30 3.25
N HIS A 237 22.82 29.48 3.77
CA HIS A 237 21.45 29.92 3.95
C HIS A 237 20.72 30.07 2.61
N PHE A 238 21.43 30.55 1.58
CA PHE A 238 20.89 30.64 0.22
C PHE A 238 20.52 29.26 -0.32
N TYR A 239 21.42 28.27 -0.29
CA TYR A 239 21.10 26.92 -0.80
C TYR A 239 20.00 26.17 -0.02
N GLU A 240 19.66 26.63 1.18
CA GLU A 240 18.58 26.07 1.99
C GLU A 240 17.22 26.75 1.75
N ASN A 241 17.21 28.03 1.34
CA ASN A 241 15.99 28.85 1.36
C ASN A 241 15.68 29.55 0.03
N PHE A 242 16.60 29.57 -0.93
CA PHE A 242 16.38 30.14 -2.25
C PHE A 242 15.60 29.20 -3.17
N SER A 243 14.83 29.77 -4.08
CA SER A 243 14.12 29.08 -5.16
C SER A 243 14.14 29.91 -6.43
N ASP A 244 14.54 29.29 -7.54
CA ASP A 244 14.37 29.85 -8.88
C ASP A 244 13.04 29.45 -9.53
N VAL A 245 12.11 28.82 -8.80
CA VAL A 245 10.76 28.44 -9.25
C VAL A 245 9.77 29.45 -8.70
N LEU A 246 9.49 30.49 -9.49
CA LEU A 246 8.59 31.58 -9.12
C LEU A 246 7.18 31.30 -9.64
N THR A 247 6.17 31.57 -8.80
CA THR A 247 4.76 31.43 -9.16
C THR A 247 4.01 32.72 -8.86
N GLU A 248 2.86 32.91 -9.50
CA GLU A 248 1.98 34.08 -9.29
C GLU A 248 1.50 34.26 -7.84
N ARG A 249 1.50 33.19 -7.03
CA ARG A 249 1.10 33.24 -5.61
C ARG A 249 2.22 33.73 -4.66
N THR A 250 3.32 34.24 -5.25
CA THR A 250 4.45 34.98 -4.65
C THR A 250 5.18 34.31 -3.48
N GLN A 251 6.47 34.00 -3.68
CA GLN A 251 7.45 33.73 -2.62
C GLN A 251 8.35 34.94 -2.32
N PHE A 252 8.44 35.92 -3.24
CA PHE A 252 9.28 37.11 -3.13
C PHE A 252 8.51 38.41 -3.44
N PRO A 253 8.95 39.57 -2.89
CA PRO A 253 8.44 40.88 -3.29
C PRO A 253 8.62 41.14 -4.79
N GLU A 254 7.75 41.95 -5.39
CA GLU A 254 7.78 42.30 -6.83
C GLU A 254 9.13 42.93 -7.23
N SER A 255 9.70 43.78 -6.39
CA SER A 255 11.04 44.38 -6.57
C SER A 255 12.13 43.32 -6.80
N VAL A 256 12.11 42.25 -6.02
CA VAL A 256 13.08 41.14 -6.10
C VAL A 256 12.83 40.31 -7.34
N GLN A 257 11.57 40.07 -7.71
CA GLN A 257 11.22 39.33 -8.92
C GLN A 257 11.70 40.04 -10.18
N GLU A 258 11.58 41.38 -10.25
CA GLU A 258 12.11 42.16 -11.36
C GLU A 258 13.65 42.16 -11.42
N LYS A 259 14.32 42.25 -10.27
CA LYS A 259 15.79 42.12 -10.19
C LYS A 259 16.23 40.73 -10.65
N PHE A 260 15.53 39.69 -10.22
CA PHE A 260 15.75 38.31 -10.63
C PHE A 260 15.54 38.10 -12.14
N ALA A 261 14.43 38.57 -12.71
CA ALA A 261 14.15 38.45 -14.14
C ALA A 261 15.22 39.15 -15.00
N ARG A 262 15.68 40.34 -14.57
CA ARG A 262 16.80 41.05 -15.23
C ARG A 262 18.11 40.29 -15.14
N ALA A 263 18.45 39.72 -13.99
CA ALA A 263 19.64 38.89 -13.82
C ALA A 263 19.57 37.62 -14.68
N TYR A 264 18.40 36.96 -14.69
CA TYR A 264 18.13 35.77 -15.49
C TYR A 264 18.30 36.05 -16.99
N LYS A 265 17.68 37.11 -17.50
CA LYS A 265 17.82 37.53 -18.91
C LYS A 265 19.28 37.87 -19.27
N ARG A 266 20.00 38.55 -18.37
CA ARG A 266 21.40 38.91 -18.58
C ARG A 266 22.30 37.68 -18.70
N TYR A 267 22.06 36.66 -17.88
CA TYR A 267 22.92 35.49 -17.79
C TYR A 267 22.53 34.39 -18.79
N TYR A 268 21.23 34.04 -18.88
CA TYR A 268 20.71 32.99 -19.77
C TYR A 268 20.31 33.47 -21.16
N GLY A 269 20.25 34.80 -21.39
CA GLY A 269 19.88 35.37 -22.69
C GLY A 269 18.41 35.22 -23.07
N ARG A 270 17.53 34.85 -22.12
CA ARG A 270 16.09 34.62 -22.35
C ARG A 270 15.23 35.19 -21.23
N GLU A 271 13.97 35.50 -21.55
CA GLU A 271 13.00 35.95 -20.54
C GLU A 271 12.65 34.82 -19.58
N TYR A 272 12.54 35.16 -18.29
CA TYR A 272 12.10 34.21 -17.27
C TYR A 272 10.58 34.01 -17.34
N GLN A 273 10.12 32.76 -17.31
CA GLN A 273 8.71 32.41 -17.33
C GLN A 273 8.24 31.97 -15.94
N LEU A 274 7.10 32.52 -15.49
CA LEU A 274 6.50 32.12 -14.23
C LEU A 274 5.90 30.71 -14.33
N TYR A 275 6.07 29.93 -13.27
CA TYR A 275 5.46 28.61 -13.14
C TYR A 275 4.00 28.71 -12.69
N PRO A 276 3.12 27.78 -13.11
CA PRO A 276 1.75 27.71 -12.65
C PRO A 276 1.66 27.57 -11.12
N ALA A 277 0.54 28.00 -10.53
CA ALA A 277 0.32 27.93 -9.07
C ALA A 277 0.49 26.52 -8.46
N ALA A 278 0.39 25.45 -9.25
CA ALA A 278 0.66 24.08 -8.82
C ALA A 278 2.11 23.85 -8.34
N TYR A 279 3.04 24.74 -8.72
CA TYR A 279 4.48 24.64 -8.42
C TYR A 279 4.89 25.39 -7.16
N SER A 280 3.96 26.04 -6.44
CA SER A 280 4.28 26.93 -5.31
C SER A 280 4.98 26.24 -4.13
N GLY A 281 4.87 24.91 -4.03
CA GLY A 281 5.52 24.09 -3.00
C GLY A 281 6.85 23.49 -3.45
N PHE A 282 7.39 23.86 -4.61
CA PHE A 282 8.67 23.37 -5.10
C PHE A 282 9.70 24.49 -5.04
N ALA A 283 10.89 24.18 -4.56
CA ALA A 283 12.02 25.09 -4.55
C ALA A 283 13.21 24.43 -5.24
N ARG A 284 13.77 25.07 -6.26
CA ARG A 284 14.92 24.53 -6.99
C ARG A 284 16.13 25.46 -6.82
N VAL A 285 17.29 24.83 -6.67
CA VAL A 285 18.58 25.52 -6.59
C VAL A 285 19.66 24.71 -7.28
N THR A 286 20.56 25.41 -7.97
CA THR A 286 21.63 24.87 -8.79
C THR A 286 22.98 25.15 -8.14
N ARG A 287 23.77 24.11 -7.93
CA ARG A 287 25.17 24.19 -7.51
C ARG A 287 26.06 23.69 -8.63
N VAL A 288 27.16 24.39 -8.87
CA VAL A 288 28.19 23.99 -9.83
C VAL A 288 29.50 23.84 -9.08
N LYS A 289 30.24 22.76 -9.37
CA LYS A 289 31.58 22.52 -8.83
C LYS A 289 32.52 22.16 -9.97
N GLU A 290 33.69 22.79 -10.01
CA GLU A 290 34.75 22.37 -10.92
C GLU A 290 35.38 21.06 -10.43
N ILE A 291 35.53 20.10 -11.34
CA ILE A 291 36.18 18.81 -11.09
C ILE A 291 37.47 18.76 -11.91
N THR A 292 38.55 18.32 -11.28
CA THR A 292 39.79 17.97 -11.97
C THR A 292 39.89 16.45 -12.05
N ASP A 293 39.86 15.89 -13.25
CA ASP A 293 40.09 14.45 -13.46
C ASP A 293 41.57 14.19 -13.82
N PRO A 294 42.33 13.44 -13.00
CA PRO A 294 43.72 13.11 -13.27
C PRO A 294 43.93 12.31 -14.57
N SER A 295 42.88 11.62 -15.06
CA SER A 295 42.95 10.77 -16.25
C SER A 295 42.83 11.53 -17.58
N THR A 296 42.33 12.77 -17.56
CA THR A 296 42.18 13.63 -18.74
C THR A 296 42.75 15.04 -18.50
N PRO A 297 44.08 15.20 -18.50
CA PRO A 297 44.70 16.51 -18.30
C PRO A 297 44.34 17.49 -19.43
N GLY A 298 43.85 18.67 -19.05
CA GLY A 298 43.51 19.76 -19.99
C GLY A 298 42.02 19.87 -20.36
N ILE A 299 41.15 19.00 -19.84
CA ILE A 299 39.69 19.11 -20.00
C ILE A 299 39.10 19.77 -18.75
N THR A 300 38.37 20.86 -18.92
CA THR A 300 37.57 21.46 -17.84
C THR A 300 36.31 20.62 -17.63
N LEU A 301 36.15 20.05 -16.44
CA LEU A 301 34.95 19.33 -16.04
C LEU A 301 34.19 20.13 -14.97
N GLN A 302 32.88 20.17 -15.08
CA GLN A 302 32.01 20.77 -14.08
C GLN A 302 30.90 19.80 -13.69
N GLN A 303 30.76 19.55 -12.39
CA GLN A 303 29.62 18.85 -11.85
C GLN A 303 28.52 19.86 -11.53
N ILE A 304 27.39 19.72 -12.22
CA ILE A 304 26.17 20.41 -11.89
C ILE A 304 25.37 19.52 -10.97
N THR A 305 24.92 20.05 -9.84
CA THR A 305 23.93 19.44 -8.97
C THR A 305 22.72 20.37 -8.88
N VAL A 306 21.59 19.90 -9.40
CA VAL A 306 20.30 20.58 -9.25
C VAL A 306 19.54 19.91 -8.12
N ARG A 307 19.27 20.66 -7.06
CA ARG A 307 18.48 20.24 -5.91
C ARG A 307 17.08 20.81 -6.04
N VAL A 308 16.07 19.96 -5.87
CA VAL A 308 14.66 20.36 -5.80
C VAL A 308 14.05 19.91 -4.48
N THR A 309 13.62 20.87 -3.68
CA THR A 309 12.94 20.67 -2.39
C THR A 309 11.43 20.70 -2.60
N ILE A 310 10.74 19.73 -2.03
CA ILE A 310 9.29 19.55 -2.05
C ILE A 310 8.73 19.90 -0.67
N ASN A 311 7.92 20.95 -0.62
CA ASN A 311 7.21 21.44 0.55
C ASN A 311 5.74 21.71 0.20
N THR A 312 5.00 20.63 -0.06
CA THR A 312 3.57 20.64 -0.37
C THR A 312 2.74 20.18 0.84
N LYS A 313 1.41 20.18 0.70
CA LYS A 313 0.51 19.64 1.74
C LYS A 313 0.69 18.14 1.96
N LEU A 314 1.08 17.38 0.92
CA LEU A 314 1.20 15.92 0.95
C LEU A 314 2.62 15.47 1.33
N THR A 315 3.63 16.23 0.91
CA THR A 315 5.04 15.91 1.16
C THR A 315 5.76 17.14 1.70
N LYS A 316 6.35 17.02 2.90
CA LYS A 316 7.12 18.09 3.51
C LYS A 316 8.61 17.73 3.58
N ASN A 317 9.46 18.71 3.31
CA ASN A 317 10.93 18.65 3.44
C ASN A 317 11.59 17.44 2.78
N ARG A 318 11.09 17.01 1.61
CA ARG A 318 11.80 16.02 0.80
C ARG A 318 12.62 16.70 -0.28
N THR A 319 13.81 16.20 -0.53
CA THR A 319 14.73 16.75 -1.54
C THR A 319 15.07 15.70 -2.57
N ILE A 320 15.08 16.10 -3.83
CA ILE A 320 15.64 15.32 -4.94
C ILE A 320 16.89 16.06 -5.41
N GLU A 321 17.97 15.32 -5.64
CA GLU A 321 19.18 15.85 -6.26
C GLU A 321 19.41 15.10 -7.57
N VAL A 322 19.52 15.85 -8.65
CA VAL A 322 19.92 15.32 -9.96
C VAL A 322 21.24 15.99 -10.30
N SER A 323 22.25 15.17 -10.59
CA SER A 323 23.58 15.66 -10.95
C SER A 323 23.95 15.25 -12.38
N GLY A 324 24.71 16.10 -13.05
CA GLY A 324 25.31 15.83 -14.36
C GLY A 324 26.73 16.36 -14.42
N ILE A 325 27.54 15.80 -15.31
CA ILE A 325 28.93 16.26 -15.54
C ILE A 325 28.97 16.93 -16.91
N LEU A 326 29.44 18.17 -16.97
CA LEU A 326 29.70 18.89 -18.22
C LEU A 326 31.20 18.83 -18.53
N SER A 327 31.53 18.61 -19.80
CA SER A 327 32.88 18.69 -20.34
C SER A 327 32.93 19.64 -21.53
N ASP A 328 34.08 20.29 -21.77
CA ASP A 328 34.34 21.12 -22.97
C ASP A 328 34.12 20.33 -24.30
N ARG A 329 33.97 18.99 -24.25
CA ARG A 329 33.62 18.12 -25.39
C ARG A 329 32.13 17.71 -25.46
N GLY A 330 31.28 18.16 -24.54
CA GLY A 330 29.87 17.75 -24.39
C GLY A 330 29.57 17.02 -23.07
N LEU A 331 28.28 16.81 -22.77
CA LEU A 331 27.76 16.17 -21.54
C LEU A 331 27.94 14.64 -21.55
#